data_AF-A0A0M3IAQ0-F1
#
_entry.id   AF-A0A0M3IAQ0-F1
#
_cell.length_a   1.000
_cell.length_b   1.000
_cell.length_c   1.000
_cell.angle_alpha   90.00
_cell.angle_beta   90.00
_cell.angle_gamma   90.00
#
_symmetry.space_group_name_H-M   'P 1'
#
loop_
_entity.id
_entity.type
_entity.pdbx_description
1 polymer ?
#
loop_
_entity_poly.entity_id
_entity_poly.type
_entity_poly.pdbx_seq_one_letter_code
_entity_poly.pdbx_strand_id
1 'polypeptide(L)'
;MEELWQVTNSLEQRSSLTRPRRYNTLRPITPNRQSICSLSKNGLLLNRYSIFAVFTFCCLIATGYSAAVKTGCRKHGTQHVIDEPGCDLVAVNINMCSGYCMSFSFPNPGENSITVHGKCCRMVDTEWIEVKVNCDDGERKMKIPSAVECRCFDCA
;
A
#
# COMPACT_ATOMS: atom_id res chain seq x y z
N MET A 1 39.24 -19.76 -16.46
CA MET A 1 38.16 -20.15 -15.52
C MET A 1 37.02 -19.13 -15.71
N GLU A 2 36.16 -19.15 -16.73
CA GLU A 2 35.44 -20.26 -17.42
C GLU A 2 34.88 -21.26 -16.40
N GLU A 3 33.58 -21.51 -16.22
CA GLU A 3 32.36 -21.43 -17.06
C GLU A 3 31.16 -20.92 -16.20
N LEU A 4 30.12 -20.20 -16.63
CA LEU A 4 29.12 -20.36 -17.71
C LEU A 4 28.10 -21.49 -17.46
N TRP A 5 26.87 -21.12 -17.07
CA TRP A 5 25.63 -21.76 -17.53
C TRP A 5 24.48 -20.73 -17.54
N GLN A 6 24.19 -20.22 -18.73
CA GLN A 6 22.85 -19.78 -19.12
C GLN A 6 22.08 -21.01 -19.60
N VAL A 7 20.84 -21.21 -19.16
CA VAL A 7 19.73 -21.94 -19.81
C VAL A 7 18.51 -21.64 -18.91
N THR A 8 17.29 -21.28 -19.29
CA THR A 8 16.59 -20.90 -20.54
C THR A 8 15.25 -20.33 -20.05
N ASN A 9 14.64 -19.46 -20.85
CA ASN A 9 13.19 -19.21 -20.77
C ASN A 9 12.42 -20.52 -20.96
N SER A 10 11.49 -20.82 -20.05
CA SER A 10 10.29 -21.60 -20.37
C SER A 10 9.09 -21.00 -19.63
N LEU A 11 8.15 -20.55 -20.45
CA LEU A 11 6.78 -20.28 -20.11
C LEU A 11 6.18 -21.52 -19.43
N GLU A 12 5.63 -21.36 -18.23
CA GLU A 12 4.48 -22.16 -17.84
C GLU A 12 3.52 -21.28 -17.02
N GLN A 13 2.48 -20.85 -17.73
CA GLN A 13 1.26 -20.34 -17.16
C GLN A 13 0.73 -21.33 -16.12
N ARG A 14 0.67 -20.91 -14.87
CA ARG A 14 -0.33 -21.45 -13.93
C ARG A 14 -1.22 -20.34 -13.42
N SER A 15 -2.20 -20.04 -14.27
CA SER A 15 -3.45 -19.37 -13.95
C SER A 15 -4.20 -20.18 -12.87
N SER A 16 -4.12 -19.73 -11.62
CA SER A 16 -5.08 -20.10 -10.57
C SER A 16 -5.88 -18.87 -10.16
N LEU A 17 -6.99 -18.67 -10.90
CA LEU A 17 -8.26 -18.07 -10.48
C LEU A 17 -8.25 -17.28 -9.15
N THR A 18 -7.83 -16.02 -9.20
CA THR A 18 -8.25 -15.03 -8.20
C THR A 18 -9.64 -14.52 -8.57
N ARG A 19 -10.67 -15.01 -7.87
CA ARG A 19 -12.03 -14.47 -7.93
C ARG A 19 -12.00 -12.97 -7.65
N PRO A 20 -12.66 -12.11 -8.43
CA PRO A 20 -12.84 -10.72 -8.04
C PRO A 20 -13.79 -10.67 -6.82
N ARG A 21 -13.32 -10.08 -5.71
CA ARG A 21 -14.18 -9.67 -4.59
C ARG A 21 -15.23 -8.72 -5.15
N ARG A 22 -16.51 -9.09 -5.01
CA ARG A 22 -17.65 -8.17 -5.13
C ARG A 22 -17.44 -7.05 -4.10
N TYR A 23 -17.17 -5.85 -4.56
CA TYR A 23 -17.43 -4.65 -3.77
C TYR A 23 -18.95 -4.45 -3.74
N ASN A 24 -19.55 -4.47 -2.56
CA ASN A 24 -20.92 -4.02 -2.38
C ASN A 24 -20.96 -2.52 -2.64
N THR A 25 -21.59 -2.15 -3.75
CA THR A 25 -21.88 -0.78 -4.15
C THR A 25 -22.86 -0.18 -3.14
N LEU A 26 -22.38 0.74 -2.31
CA LEU A 26 -23.24 1.59 -1.47
C LEU A 26 -24.08 2.48 -2.40
N ARG A 27 -25.40 2.48 -2.18
CA ARG A 27 -26.35 3.33 -2.92
C ARG A 27 -26.11 4.80 -2.55
N PRO A 28 -26.03 5.73 -3.51
CA PRO A 28 -26.12 7.15 -3.20
C PRO A 28 -27.56 7.51 -2.83
N ILE A 29 -27.70 8.22 -1.72
CA ILE A 29 -28.92 8.89 -1.26
C ILE A 29 -29.25 9.99 -2.28
N THR A 30 -30.48 9.97 -2.81
CA THR A 30 -31.00 10.97 -3.75
C THR A 30 -31.31 12.29 -3.02
N PRO A 31 -30.79 13.44 -3.48
CA PRO A 31 -31.41 14.73 -3.19
C PRO A 31 -32.47 15.03 -4.26
N ASN A 32 -33.73 14.94 -3.83
CA ASN A 32 -34.89 15.48 -4.51
C ASN A 32 -34.88 17.02 -4.38
N ARG A 33 -34.66 17.75 -5.48
CA ARG A 33 -35.44 18.96 -5.82
C ARG A 33 -35.10 19.44 -7.24
N GLN A 34 -36.06 19.28 -8.13
CA GLN A 34 -36.06 19.90 -9.44
C GLN A 34 -36.20 21.43 -9.26
N SER A 35 -35.32 22.19 -9.92
CA SER A 35 -35.64 23.55 -10.33
C SER A 35 -35.12 23.74 -11.75
N ILE A 36 -36.07 23.84 -12.66
CA ILE A 36 -35.90 24.06 -14.09
C ILE A 36 -35.43 25.51 -14.27
N CYS A 37 -34.21 25.72 -14.74
CA CYS A 37 -33.80 26.99 -15.31
C CYS A 37 -33.84 26.86 -16.83
N SER A 38 -34.79 27.58 -17.44
CA SER A 38 -34.99 27.72 -18.88
C SER A 38 -33.78 28.38 -19.52
N LEU A 39 -33.02 27.61 -20.31
CA LEU A 39 -31.88 28.11 -21.07
C LEU A 39 -32.37 28.84 -22.33
N SER A 40 -32.37 30.16 -22.26
CA SER A 40 -32.63 31.06 -23.38
C SER A 40 -31.53 30.91 -24.44
N LYS A 41 -31.94 30.52 -25.66
CA LYS A 41 -31.07 30.44 -26.84
C LYS A 41 -30.86 31.85 -27.40
N ASN A 42 -29.76 32.50 -27.09
CA ASN A 42 -29.28 33.67 -27.86
C ASN A 42 -27.74 33.73 -27.85
N GLY A 43 -27.12 33.64 -29.03
CA GLY A 43 -25.71 33.98 -29.25
C GLY A 43 -24.72 32.82 -29.43
N LEU A 44 -24.90 31.97 -30.45
CA LEU A 44 -24.12 30.74 -30.63
C LEU A 44 -22.77 30.88 -31.40
N LEU A 45 -22.24 32.09 -31.64
CA LEU A 45 -21.00 32.26 -32.44
C LEU A 45 -19.81 32.92 -31.72
N LEU A 46 -19.99 33.66 -30.61
CA LEU A 46 -18.87 34.04 -29.71
C LEU A 46 -18.53 32.95 -28.68
N ASN A 47 -19.39 31.92 -28.58
CA ASN A 47 -19.41 30.94 -27.50
C ASN A 47 -18.34 29.84 -27.63
N ARG A 48 -17.86 29.55 -28.85
CA ARG A 48 -16.86 28.46 -29.06
C ARG A 48 -15.52 28.77 -28.39
N TYR A 49 -15.00 29.98 -28.54
CA TYR A 49 -13.74 30.39 -27.92
C TYR A 49 -13.82 30.44 -26.39
N SER A 50 -14.96 30.88 -25.84
CA SER A 50 -15.20 30.88 -24.40
C SER A 50 -15.21 29.45 -23.82
N ILE A 51 -15.84 28.50 -24.51
CA ILE A 51 -15.84 27.09 -24.10
C ILE A 51 -14.42 26.51 -24.14
N PHE A 52 -13.64 26.77 -25.19
CA PHE A 52 -12.24 26.32 -25.25
C PHE A 52 -11.37 26.97 -24.16
N ALA A 53 -11.58 28.25 -23.85
CA ALA A 53 -10.88 28.94 -22.78
C ALA A 53 -11.21 28.35 -21.40
N VAL A 54 -12.48 28.02 -21.14
CA VAL A 54 -12.90 27.37 -19.89
C VAL A 54 -12.33 25.94 -19.78
N PHE A 55 -12.34 25.17 -20.87
CA PHE A 55 -11.75 23.82 -20.87
C PHE A 55 -10.24 23.84 -20.66
N THR A 56 -9.53 24.74 -21.34
CA THR A 56 -8.07 24.88 -21.18
C THR A 56 -7.69 25.38 -19.79
N PHE A 57 -8.43 26.34 -19.24
CA PHE A 57 -8.24 26.81 -17.86
C PHE A 57 -8.53 25.71 -16.83
N CYS A 58 -9.56 24.89 -17.05
CA CYS A 58 -9.89 23.76 -16.17
C CYS A 58 -8.81 22.67 -16.21
N CYS A 59 -8.25 22.36 -17.39
CA CYS A 59 -7.14 21.43 -17.52
C CYS A 59 -5.87 21.91 -16.80
N LEU A 60 -5.57 23.21 -16.83
CA LEU A 60 -4.43 23.78 -16.11
C LEU A 60 -4.57 23.66 -14.58
N ILE A 61 -5.79 23.66 -14.06
CA ILE A 61 -6.04 23.46 -12.62
C ILE A 61 -5.98 21.98 -12.23
N ALA A 62 -6.35 21.07 -13.15
CA ALA A 62 -6.37 19.63 -12.90
C ALA A 62 -4.98 18.98 -12.84
N THR A 63 -3.93 19.59 -13.41
CA THR A 63 -2.56 19.02 -13.43
C THR A 63 -1.80 19.17 -12.10
N GLY A 64 -2.38 19.80 -11.08
CA GLY A 64 -1.72 20.10 -9.80
C GLY A 64 -1.83 19.04 -8.69
N TYR A 65 -2.56 17.93 -8.89
CA TYR A 65 -2.65 16.87 -7.88
C TYR A 65 -1.36 16.03 -7.85
N SER A 66 -0.32 16.58 -7.20
CA SER A 66 0.81 15.77 -6.77
C SER A 66 0.29 14.72 -5.79
N ALA A 67 0.57 13.44 -6.04
CA ALA A 67 0.28 12.37 -5.09
C ALA A 67 1.01 12.69 -3.78
N ALA A 68 0.27 13.13 -2.76
CA ALA A 68 0.83 13.30 -1.42
C ALA A 68 1.27 11.90 -0.95
N VAL A 69 2.58 11.63 -1.04
CA VAL A 69 3.16 10.41 -0.48
C VAL A 69 2.88 10.47 1.00
N LYS A 70 2.01 9.56 1.48
CA LYS A 70 1.66 9.47 2.89
C LYS A 70 2.89 8.96 3.64
N THR A 71 3.75 9.88 4.08
CA THR A 71 4.97 9.55 4.82
C THR A 71 4.61 9.12 6.24
N GLY A 72 5.38 8.17 6.77
CA GLY A 72 5.30 7.74 8.16
C GLY A 72 5.23 6.23 8.33
N CYS A 73 5.80 5.77 9.45
CA CYS A 73 5.75 4.40 9.94
C CYS A 73 4.69 4.32 11.05
N ARG A 74 3.74 3.38 10.96
CA ARG A 74 2.62 3.28 11.90
C ARG A 74 2.37 1.84 12.33
N LYS A 75 1.75 1.71 13.50
CA LYS A 75 1.26 0.45 14.03
C LYS A 75 -0.05 0.06 13.35
N HIS A 76 -0.14 -1.20 12.93
CA HIS A 76 -1.28 -1.80 12.27
C HIS A 76 -1.60 -3.14 12.93
N GLY A 77 -2.82 -3.29 13.47
CA GLY A 77 -3.30 -4.58 13.95
C GLY A 77 -3.63 -5.48 12.77
N THR A 78 -3.10 -6.71 12.79
CA THR A 78 -3.39 -7.74 11.79
C THR A 78 -3.64 -9.08 12.47
N GLN A 79 -4.37 -9.95 11.76
CA GLN A 79 -4.49 -11.35 12.15
C GLN A 79 -3.32 -12.12 11.53
N HIS A 80 -2.51 -12.75 12.38
CA HIS A 80 -1.42 -13.61 11.98
C HIS A 80 -1.83 -15.06 12.22
N VAL A 81 -1.70 -15.89 11.19
CA VAL A 81 -2.02 -17.32 11.27
C VAL A 81 -0.72 -18.07 11.53
N ILE A 82 -0.71 -18.84 12.62
CA ILE A 82 0.39 -19.70 13.01
C ILE A 82 0.15 -21.05 12.35
N ASP A 83 1.13 -21.48 11.56
CA ASP A 83 1.14 -22.78 10.88
C ASP A 83 2.40 -23.53 11.31
N GLU A 84 2.27 -24.30 12.40
CA GLU A 84 3.33 -25.11 12.98
C GLU A 84 3.09 -26.58 12.61
N PRO A 85 4.09 -27.31 12.09
CA PRO A 85 3.91 -28.70 11.68
C PRO A 85 3.52 -29.59 12.87
N GLY A 86 2.47 -30.40 12.69
CA GLY A 86 1.94 -31.28 13.74
C GLY A 86 1.06 -30.57 14.79
N CYS A 87 0.63 -29.34 14.50
CA CYS A 87 -0.25 -28.56 15.35
C CYS A 87 -1.45 -27.98 14.58
N ASP A 88 -2.52 -27.66 15.31
CA ASP A 88 -3.70 -26.98 14.78
C ASP A 88 -3.37 -25.53 14.37
N LEU A 89 -4.00 -25.08 13.27
CA LEU A 89 -3.90 -23.70 12.78
C LEU A 89 -4.55 -22.72 13.77
N VAL A 90 -3.76 -21.78 14.31
CA VAL A 90 -4.27 -20.77 15.26
C VAL A 90 -4.09 -19.37 14.68
N ALA A 91 -5.18 -18.59 14.66
CA ALA A 91 -5.17 -17.22 14.21
C ALA A 91 -5.15 -16.25 15.39
N VAL A 92 -4.11 -15.42 15.49
CA VAL A 92 -3.88 -14.48 16.59
C VAL A 92 -3.87 -13.04 16.10
N ASN A 93 -4.44 -12.14 16.90
CA ASN A 93 -4.41 -10.71 16.60
C ASN A 93 -3.14 -10.10 17.19
N ILE A 94 -2.26 -9.61 16.33
CA ILE A 94 -1.00 -8.98 16.72
C ILE A 94 -0.84 -7.63 16.05
N ASN A 95 -0.03 -6.77 16.65
CA ASN A 95 0.34 -5.51 16.04
C ASN A 95 1.62 -5.66 15.21
N MET A 96 1.63 -5.10 14.01
CA MET A 96 2.78 -5.02 13.12
C MET A 96 3.07 -3.56 12.75
N CYS A 97 4.30 -3.27 12.31
CA CYS A 97 4.66 -1.95 11.79
C CYS A 97 4.60 -1.93 10.26
N SER A 98 3.95 -0.93 9.69
CA SER A 98 3.93 -0.70 8.25
C SER A 98 3.90 0.79 7.94
N GLY A 99 4.56 1.18 6.84
CA GLY A 99 4.59 2.56 6.40
C GLY A 99 5.82 2.90 5.55
N TYR A 100 5.94 4.19 5.24
CA TYR A 100 6.97 4.72 4.35
C TYR A 100 7.96 5.57 5.15
N CYS A 101 9.24 5.26 4.97
CA CYS A 101 10.36 5.97 5.59
C CYS A 101 11.25 6.59 4.50
N MET A 102 11.98 7.64 4.86
CA MET A 102 12.81 8.39 3.90
C MET A 102 14.04 7.59 3.47
N SER A 103 14.36 7.67 2.18
CA SER A 103 15.61 7.17 1.61
C SER A 103 16.13 8.15 0.56
N PHE A 104 17.43 8.44 0.60
CA PHE A 104 18.09 9.31 -0.37
C PHE A 104 19.47 8.75 -0.75
N SER A 105 19.87 9.01 -1.98
CA SER A 105 21.18 8.65 -2.52
C SER A 105 21.86 9.90 -3.05
N PHE A 106 23.17 10.02 -2.81
CA PHE A 106 23.97 11.10 -3.36
C PHE A 106 25.34 10.58 -3.83
N PRO A 107 25.89 11.16 -4.91
CA PRO A 107 27.25 10.83 -5.35
C PRO A 107 28.29 11.41 -4.38
N ASN A 108 29.31 10.63 -4.04
CA ASN A 108 30.49 11.07 -3.30
C ASN A 108 31.64 11.37 -4.29
N PRO A 109 31.93 12.64 -4.59
CA PRO A 109 32.95 13.02 -5.58
C PRO A 109 34.38 12.68 -5.15
N GLY A 110 34.65 12.48 -3.85
CA GLY A 110 35.98 12.14 -3.35
C GLY A 110 36.35 10.66 -3.49
N GLU A 111 35.33 9.79 -3.61
CA GLU A 111 35.51 8.33 -3.58
C GLU A 111 35.00 7.64 -4.85
N ASN A 112 34.55 8.41 -5.86
CA ASN A 112 33.87 7.88 -7.06
C ASN A 112 32.77 6.85 -6.72
N SER A 113 32.09 7.05 -5.59
CA SER A 113 31.11 6.12 -5.02
C SER A 113 29.75 6.81 -4.88
N ILE A 114 28.69 6.03 -4.67
CA ILE A 114 27.35 6.55 -4.36
C ILE A 114 27.02 6.13 -2.93
N THR A 115 26.72 7.11 -2.08
CA THR A 115 26.28 6.85 -0.71
C THR A 115 24.75 6.83 -0.69
N VAL A 116 24.19 5.83 -0.02
CA VAL A 116 22.74 5.65 0.12
C VAL A 116 22.40 5.64 1.60
N HIS A 117 21.50 6.53 2.01
CA HIS A 117 20.91 6.53 3.35
C HIS A 117 19.45 6.12 3.22
N GLY A 118 19.11 4.95 3.76
CA GLY A 118 17.76 4.41 3.76
C GLY A 118 17.27 4.17 5.18
N LYS A 119 16.04 4.62 5.46
CA LYS A 119 15.33 4.25 6.69
C LYS A 119 14.26 3.21 6.42
N CYS A 120 14.12 2.25 7.33
CA CYS A 120 13.16 1.16 7.34
C CYS A 120 12.15 1.35 8.47
N CYS A 121 10.88 1.02 8.23
CA CYS A 121 9.83 1.02 9.24
C CYS A 121 9.94 -0.25 10.07
N ARG A 122 10.24 -0.12 11.37
CA ARG A 122 10.48 -1.25 12.29
C ARG A 122 9.81 -1.04 13.64
N MET A 123 9.63 -2.15 14.37
CA MET A 123 9.20 -2.16 15.77
C MET A 123 10.31 -1.57 16.63
N VAL A 124 9.99 -0.53 17.40
CA VAL A 124 10.89 0.03 18.43
C VAL A 124 10.80 -0.86 19.67
N ASP A 125 9.56 -1.05 20.11
CA ASP A 125 9.21 -1.77 21.32
C ASP A 125 8.25 -2.90 20.95
N THR A 126 8.48 -4.05 21.59
CA THR A 126 7.69 -5.27 21.38
C THR A 126 7.17 -5.81 22.70
N GLU A 127 5.92 -6.25 22.68
CA GLU A 127 5.31 -7.04 23.74
C GLU A 127 5.22 -8.50 23.29
N TRP A 128 5.41 -9.44 24.22
CA TRP A 128 5.31 -10.86 23.91
C TRP A 128 3.94 -11.38 24.31
N ILE A 129 3.21 -11.91 23.33
CA ILE A 129 1.90 -12.51 23.53
C ILE A 129 2.08 -14.03 23.62
N GLU A 130 1.57 -14.64 24.69
CA GLU A 130 1.57 -16.08 24.88
C GLU A 130 0.36 -16.69 24.17
N VAL A 131 0.62 -17.67 23.30
CA VAL A 131 -0.39 -18.36 22.51
C VAL A 131 -0.31 -19.85 22.81
N LYS A 132 -1.44 -20.47 23.11
CA LYS A 132 -1.55 -21.91 23.24
C LYS A 132 -1.91 -22.51 21.90
N VAL A 133 -1.11 -23.45 21.44
CA VAL A 133 -1.37 -24.24 20.24
C VAL A 133 -1.55 -25.69 20.66
N ASN A 134 -2.52 -26.37 20.05
CA ASN A 134 -2.79 -27.77 20.30
C ASN A 134 -2.05 -28.60 19.24
N CYS A 135 -1.23 -29.54 19.67
CA CYS A 135 -0.43 -30.38 18.78
C CYS A 135 -0.69 -31.85 19.06
N ASP A 136 -0.24 -32.72 18.16
CA ASP A 136 -0.38 -34.18 18.31
C ASP A 136 0.27 -34.69 19.61
N ASP A 137 1.39 -34.07 20.02
CA ASP A 137 2.12 -34.36 21.27
C ASP A 137 1.56 -33.63 22.52
N GLY A 138 0.46 -32.89 22.37
CA GLY A 138 -0.22 -32.13 23.43
C GLY A 138 -0.17 -30.60 23.28
N GLU A 139 -0.64 -29.87 24.30
CA GLU A 139 -0.67 -28.40 24.28
C GLU A 139 0.75 -27.80 24.43
N ARG A 140 1.13 -26.95 23.47
CA ARG A 140 2.37 -26.17 23.50
C ARG A 140 2.05 -24.69 23.68
N LYS A 141 2.87 -23.98 24.47
CA LYS A 141 2.83 -22.51 24.58
C LYS A 141 3.92 -21.90 23.73
N MET A 142 3.54 -20.96 22.87
CA MET A 142 4.47 -20.18 22.06
C MET A 142 4.39 -18.70 22.41
N LYS A 143 5.46 -17.96 22.14
CA LYS A 143 5.53 -16.51 22.36
C LYS A 143 5.69 -15.83 21.03
N ILE A 144 4.80 -14.88 20.73
CA ILE A 144 4.80 -14.14 19.48
C ILE A 144 4.98 -12.65 19.79
N PRO A 145 5.90 -11.95 19.09
CA PRO A 145 6.09 -10.53 19.29
C PRO A 145 4.95 -9.73 18.65
N SER A 146 4.46 -8.72 19.38
CA SER A 146 3.50 -7.72 18.92
C SER A 146 4.09 -6.33 19.08
N ALA A 147 3.92 -5.47 18.09
CA ALA A 147 4.46 -4.11 18.09
C ALA A 147 3.73 -3.21 19.11
N VAL A 148 4.47 -2.61 20.04
CA VAL A 148 3.92 -1.55 20.91
C VAL A 148 4.07 -0.19 20.22
N GLU A 149 5.28 0.07 19.69
CA GLU A 149 5.65 1.30 19.01
C GLU A 149 6.40 1.03 17.69
N CYS A 150 6.17 1.89 16.68
CA CYS A 150 6.76 1.80 15.35
C CYS A 150 7.44 3.12 14.97
N ARG A 151 8.69 3.05 14.47
CA ARG A 151 9.43 4.23 13.98
C ARG A 151 10.33 3.88 12.79
N CYS A 152 10.86 4.92 12.14
CA CYS A 152 11.84 4.80 11.07
C CYS A 152 13.26 4.74 11.63
N PHE A 153 13.99 3.67 11.33
CA PHE A 153 15.39 3.44 11.70
C PHE A 153 16.26 3.22 10.48
N ASP A 154 17.57 3.36 10.60
CA ASP A 154 18.47 2.99 9.52
C ASP A 154 18.34 1.49 9.22
N CYS A 155 18.22 1.17 7.94
CA CYS A 155 18.13 -0.23 7.52
C CYS A 155 19.45 -0.94 7.87
N ALA A 156 19.33 -2.17 8.38
CA ALA A 156 20.46 -3.03 8.74
C ALA A 156 20.77 -4.00 7.60
#